data_AF-A0A849YV29-F1
#
_entry.id   AF-A0A849YV29-F1
#
_cell.length_a   1.000
_cell.length_b   1.000
_cell.length_c   1.000
_cell.angle_alpha   90.00
_cell.angle_beta   90.00
_cell.angle_gamma   90.00
#
_symmetry.space_group_name_H-M   'P 1'
#
loop_
_entity.id
_entity.type
_entity.pdbx_description
1 polymer ?
#
loop_
_entity_poly.entity_id
_entity_poly.type
_entity_poly.pdbx_seq_one_letter_code
_entity_poly.pdbx_strand_id
1 'polypeptide(L)'
;MMNWDLFKQNFNAWENQTAKLMEAWMKSPLVLEPAGMWLSTMMKAKAQADKTVAQAWGAVGLPTKRDQERSLHALNQIQSRLLDLEEQLAELKAQKN
;
A
#
# COMPACT_ATOMS: atom_id res chain seq x y z
N MET A 1 -5.32 14.69 -47.22
CA MET A 1 -5.14 13.29 -46.78
C MET A 1 -3.64 12.95 -46.62
N MET A 2 -2.78 13.28 -47.60
CA MET A 2 -1.30 13.07 -47.55
C MET A 2 -0.57 13.41 -46.24
N ASN A 3 -0.90 14.51 -45.55
CA ASN A 3 -0.18 14.93 -44.33
C ASN A 3 -0.44 14.02 -43.12
N TRP A 4 -1.62 13.42 -43.05
CA TRP A 4 -1.98 12.51 -41.96
C TRP A 4 -1.34 11.13 -42.15
N ASP A 5 -1.27 10.67 -43.39
CA ASP A 5 -0.65 9.39 -43.72
C ASP A 5 0.87 9.44 -43.53
N LEU A 6 1.52 10.55 -43.91
CA LEU A 6 2.95 10.77 -43.67
C LEU A 6 3.25 10.89 -42.17
N PHE A 7 2.41 11.60 -41.41
CA PHE A 7 2.53 11.67 -39.96
C PHE A 7 2.43 10.27 -39.32
N LYS A 8 1.41 9.49 -39.70
CA LYS A 8 1.24 8.11 -39.20
C LYS A 8 2.42 7.22 -39.53
N GLN A 9 2.97 7.32 -40.74
CA GLN A 9 4.13 6.53 -41.13
C GLN A 9 5.35 6.84 -40.24
N ASN A 10 5.63 8.13 -40.01
CA ASN A 10 6.73 8.55 -39.15
C ASN A 10 6.49 8.23 -37.67
N PHE A 11 5.25 8.38 -37.20
CA PHE A 11 4.85 7.99 -35.85
C PHE A 11 5.02 6.48 -35.65
N ASN A 12 4.54 5.65 -36.56
CA ASN A 12 4.68 4.19 -36.48
C ASN A 12 6.15 3.77 -36.52
N ALA A 13 6.99 4.45 -37.31
CA ALA A 13 8.43 4.18 -37.34
C ALA A 13 9.10 4.53 -35.99
N TRP A 14 8.75 5.68 -35.40
CA TRP A 14 9.23 6.09 -34.09
C TRP A 14 8.73 5.16 -32.98
N GLU A 15 7.45 4.82 -32.97
CA GLU A 15 6.82 3.92 -32.01
C GLU A 15 7.49 2.56 -32.05
N ASN A 16 7.68 1.99 -33.24
CA ASN A 16 8.30 0.67 -33.39
C ASN A 16 9.77 0.66 -32.93
N GLN A 17 10.53 1.72 -33.21
CA GLN A 17 11.92 1.84 -32.73
C GLN A 17 11.98 2.02 -31.21
N THR A 18 11.11 2.87 -30.66
CA THR A 18 11.03 3.13 -29.22
C THR A 18 10.55 1.90 -28.46
N ALA A 19 9.57 1.18 -29.01
CA ALA A 19 9.07 -0.08 -28.46
C ALA A 19 10.18 -1.13 -28.39
N LYS A 20 10.99 -1.28 -29.44
CA LYS A 20 12.15 -2.21 -29.43
C LYS A 20 13.20 -1.83 -28.39
N LEU A 21 13.49 -0.54 -28.24
CA LEU A 21 14.41 -0.03 -27.23
C LEU A 21 13.87 -0.29 -25.80
N MET A 22 12.60 0.04 -25.57
CA MET A 22 11.91 -0.21 -24.30
C MET A 22 11.83 -1.70 -23.98
N GLU A 23 11.53 -2.54 -24.96
CA GLU A 23 11.47 -3.98 -24.80
C GLU A 23 12.85 -4.56 -24.45
N ALA A 24 13.91 -4.12 -25.13
CA ALA A 24 15.27 -4.51 -24.78
C ALA A 24 15.66 -4.06 -23.36
N TRP A 25 15.26 -2.84 -22.97
CA TRP A 25 15.53 -2.32 -21.63
C TRP A 25 14.74 -3.05 -20.54
N MET A 26 13.44 -3.28 -20.75
CA MET A 26 12.54 -4.00 -19.85
C MET A 26 12.76 -5.51 -19.82
N LYS A 27 13.51 -6.07 -20.76
CA LYS A 27 13.89 -7.49 -20.74
C LYS A 27 15.35 -7.70 -20.38
N SER A 28 16.14 -6.63 -20.23
CA SER A 28 17.56 -6.73 -19.89
C SER A 28 17.74 -6.94 -18.38
N PRO A 29 18.19 -8.12 -17.94
CA PRO A 29 18.46 -8.39 -16.52
C PRO A 29 19.56 -7.47 -15.98
N LEU A 30 20.51 -7.08 -16.84
CA LEU A 30 21.63 -6.20 -16.51
C LEU A 30 21.20 -4.78 -16.11
N VAL A 31 19.97 -4.37 -16.41
CA VAL A 31 19.43 -3.08 -15.96
C VAL A 31 18.33 -3.27 -14.92
N LEU A 32 17.46 -4.25 -15.10
CA LEU A 32 16.36 -4.49 -14.17
C LEU A 32 16.82 -5.01 -12.80
N GLU A 33 17.83 -5.88 -12.74
CA GLU A 33 18.30 -6.41 -11.45
C GLU A 33 18.98 -5.34 -10.60
N PRO A 34 19.95 -4.54 -11.11
CA PRO A 34 20.54 -3.46 -10.33
C PRO A 34 19.51 -2.38 -9.95
N ALA A 35 18.60 -2.03 -10.85
CA ALA A 35 17.55 -1.04 -10.58
C ALA A 35 16.56 -1.56 -9.52
N GLY A 36 16.15 -2.82 -9.62
CA GLY A 36 15.29 -3.48 -8.63
C GLY A 36 15.95 -3.58 -7.26
N MET A 37 17.24 -3.92 -7.20
CA MET A 37 18.02 -3.93 -5.95
C MET A 37 18.14 -2.54 -5.33
N TRP A 38 18.42 -1.51 -6.15
CA TRP A 38 18.50 -0.13 -5.68
C TRP A 38 17.16 0.36 -5.14
N LEU A 39 16.07 0.17 -5.89
CA LEU A 39 14.72 0.52 -5.46
C LEU A 39 14.34 -0.22 -4.17
N SER A 40 14.63 -1.51 -4.10
CA SER A 40 14.35 -2.32 -2.89
C SER A 40 15.12 -1.81 -1.68
N THR A 41 16.39 -1.44 -1.86
CA THR A 41 17.24 -0.89 -0.81
C THR A 41 16.71 0.46 -0.34
N MET A 42 16.34 1.33 -1.29
CA MET A 42 15.75 2.64 -1.00
C MET A 42 14.42 2.51 -0.26
N MET A 43 13.55 1.59 -0.67
CA MET A 43 12.28 1.35 0.00
C MET A 43 12.46 0.81 1.42
N LYS A 44 13.44 -0.09 1.64
CA LYS A 44 13.80 -0.56 2.99
C LYS A 44 14.33 0.58 3.86
N ALA A 45 15.21 1.42 3.33
CA ALA A 45 15.74 2.58 4.03
C ALA A 45 14.62 3.58 4.40
N LYS A 46 13.73 3.89 3.45
CA LYS A 46 12.55 4.72 3.68
C LYS A 46 11.65 4.13 4.77
N ALA A 47 11.32 2.84 4.69
CA ALA A 47 10.46 2.17 5.67
C ALA A 47 11.06 2.24 7.09
N GLN A 48 12.38 2.09 7.20
CA GLN A 48 13.08 2.22 8.49
C GLN A 48 13.02 3.67 9.00
N ALA A 49 13.20 4.66 8.14
CA ALA A 49 13.08 6.07 8.50
C ALA A 49 11.65 6.45 8.94
N ASP A 50 10.63 5.98 8.20
CA ASP A 50 9.23 6.20 8.57
C ASP A 50 8.92 5.59 9.95
N LYS A 51 9.50 4.42 10.25
CA LYS A 51 9.37 3.76 11.57
C LYS A 51 10.04 4.56 12.69
N THR A 52 11.24 5.10 12.47
CA THR A 52 11.94 5.90 13.51
C THR A 52 11.22 7.21 13.76
N VAL A 53 10.71 7.87 12.72
CA VAL A 53 9.88 9.07 12.86
C VAL A 53 8.60 8.77 13.64
N ALA A 54 7.90 7.69 13.31
CA ALA A 54 6.71 7.27 14.06
C ALA A 54 7.02 6.98 15.53
N GLN A 55 8.16 6.34 15.83
CA GLN A 55 8.61 6.11 17.20
C GLN A 55 8.94 7.41 17.94
N ALA A 56 9.60 8.36 17.28
CA ALA A 56 9.90 9.67 17.86
C ALA A 56 8.61 10.45 18.16
N TRP A 57 7.65 10.43 17.24
CA TRP A 57 6.33 11.05 17.46
C TRP A 57 5.58 10.39 18.63
N GLY A 58 5.63 9.06 18.72
CA GLY A 58 5.08 8.32 19.87
C GLY A 58 5.77 8.67 21.18
N ALA A 59 7.09 8.88 21.19
CA ALA A 59 7.84 9.30 22.37
C ALA A 59 7.48 10.72 22.84
N VAL A 60 7.11 11.61 21.92
CA VAL A 60 6.60 12.96 22.21
C VAL A 60 5.10 12.96 22.56
N GLY A 61 4.46 11.79 22.53
CA GLY A 61 3.04 11.63 22.89
C GLY A 61 2.07 11.99 21.77
N LEU A 62 2.53 12.12 20.52
CA LEU A 62 1.66 12.32 19.38
C LEU A 62 1.07 10.99 18.91
N PRO A 63 -0.26 10.91 18.66
CA PRO A 63 -0.89 9.68 18.21
C PRO A 63 -0.34 9.23 16.86
N THR A 64 0.17 7.99 16.79
CA THR A 64 0.62 7.40 15.52
C THR A 64 -0.51 6.61 14.85
N LYS A 65 -0.40 6.35 13.55
CA LYS A 65 -1.33 5.44 12.84
C LYS A 65 -1.47 4.08 13.53
N ARG A 66 -0.36 3.53 14.05
CA ARG A 66 -0.36 2.26 14.79
C ARG A 66 -1.16 2.35 16.09
N ASP A 67 -1.13 3.49 16.77
CA ASP A 67 -1.94 3.72 17.97
C ASP A 67 -3.42 3.81 17.64
N GLN A 68 -3.77 4.42 16.50
CA GLN A 68 -5.14 4.43 15.99
C GLN A 68 -5.65 3.02 15.69
N GLU A 69 -4.85 2.20 15.00
CA GLU A 69 -5.21 0.81 14.69
C GLU A 69 -5.41 -0.04 15.96
N ARG A 70 -4.54 0.09 16.96
CA ARG A 70 -4.72 -0.58 18.26
C ARG A 70 -5.98 -0.12 18.99
N SER A 71 -6.23 1.18 18.98
CA SER A 71 -7.41 1.76 19.64
C SER A 71 -8.70 1.28 18.97
N LEU A 72 -8.72 1.26 17.63
CA LEU A 72 -9.85 0.76 16.85
C LEU A 72 -10.08 -0.73 17.11
N HIS A 73 -9.02 -1.53 17.16
CA HIS A 73 -9.14 -2.95 17.48
C HIS A 73 -9.69 -3.18 18.90
N ALA A 74 -9.21 -2.43 19.90
CA ALA A 74 -9.72 -2.50 21.26
C ALA A 74 -11.20 -2.10 21.35
N LEU A 75 -11.61 -1.05 20.62
CA LEU A 75 -13.01 -0.63 20.54
C LEU A 75 -13.91 -1.74 19.98
N ASN A 76 -13.49 -2.37 18.88
CA ASN A 76 -14.23 -3.51 18.31
C ASN A 76 -14.35 -4.66 19.31
N GLN A 77 -13.26 -4.99 20.02
CA GLN A 77 -13.29 -6.06 21.01
C GLN A 77 -14.23 -5.77 22.18
N ILE A 78 -14.28 -4.52 22.64
CA ILE A 78 -15.22 -4.08 23.68
C ILE A 78 -16.65 -4.18 23.17
N GLN A 79 -16.92 -3.71 21.95
CA GLN A 79 -18.25 -3.80 21.34
C GLN A 79 -18.73 -5.25 21.25
N SER A 80 -17.89 -6.19 20.81
CA SER A 80 -18.26 -7.61 20.76
C SER A 80 -18.61 -8.16 22.13
N ARG A 81 -17.79 -7.86 23.16
CA ARG A 81 -18.07 -8.33 24.53
C ARG A 81 -19.34 -7.73 25.12
N LEU A 82 -19.66 -6.48 24.77
CA LEU A 82 -20.92 -5.86 25.18
C LEU A 82 -22.12 -6.58 24.56
N LEU A 83 -22.05 -6.90 23.27
CA LEU A 83 -23.09 -7.67 22.60
C LEU A 83 -23.30 -9.05 23.25
N ASP A 84 -22.21 -9.77 23.53
CA ASP A 84 -22.28 -11.08 24.20
C ASP A 84 -22.94 -10.98 25.59
N LEU A 85 -22.64 -9.92 26.36
CA LEU A 85 -23.25 -9.68 27.68
C LEU A 85 -24.72 -9.29 27.57
N GLU A 86 -25.08 -8.49 26.57
CA GLU A 86 -26.47 -8.12 26.29
C GLU A 86 -27.30 -9.36 25.95
N GLU A 87 -26.77 -10.28 25.15
CA GLU A 87 -27.40 -11.55 24.81
C GLU A 87 -27.60 -12.44 26.05
N GLN A 88 -26.54 -12.65 26.85
CA GLN A 88 -26.64 -13.43 28.09
C GLN A 88 -27.65 -12.83 29.08
N LEU A 89 -27.70 -11.51 29.20
CA LEU A 89 -28.69 -10.84 30.06
C LEU A 89 -30.12 -11.03 29.55
N ALA A 90 -30.32 -11.05 28.24
CA ALA A 90 -31.63 -11.33 27.64
C ALA A 90 -32.07 -12.78 27.92
N GLU A 91 -31.18 -13.76 27.75
CA GLU A 91 -31.43 -15.17 28.06
C GLU A 91 -31.77 -15.40 29.53
N LEU A 92 -30.98 -14.83 30.45
CA LEU A 92 -31.23 -14.95 31.89
C LEU A 92 -32.57 -14.33 32.30
N LYS A 93 -32.95 -13.21 31.69
CA LYS A 93 -34.28 -12.61 31.90
C LYS A 93 -35.40 -13.49 31.37
N ALA A 94 -35.19 -14.15 30.23
CA ALA A 94 -36.16 -15.08 29.65
C ALA A 94 -36.34 -16.35 30.49
N GLN A 95 -35.27 -16.87 31.11
CA GLN A 95 -35.33 -18.04 32.01
C GLN A 95 -35.95 -17.75 33.37
N LYS A 96 -35.95 -16.48 33.80
CA LYS A 96 -36.49 -16.04 35.10
C LYS A 96 -38.01 -15.78 35.06
N ASN A 97 -38.57 -15.62 33.87
CA ASN A 97 -40.02 -15.50 33.62
C ASN A 97 -40.60 -16.87 33.25
#